data_AF-A0A2N5P9U3-F1
#
_entry.id   AF-A0A2N5P9U3-F1
#
_cell.length_a   1.000
_cell.length_b   1.000
_cell.length_c   1.000
_cell.angle_alpha   90.00
_cell.angle_beta   90.00
_cell.angle_gamma   90.00
#
_symmetry.space_group_name_H-M   'P 1'
#
loop_
_entity.id
_entity.type
_entity.pdbx_description
1 polymer ?
#
loop_
_entity_poly.entity_id
_entity_poly.type
_entity_poly.pdbx_seq_one_letter_code
_entity_poly.pdbx_strand_id
1 'polypeptide(L)'
;MKVLVSACIMGVNGKCNGKNNENITAINFLKDKEVISICPEVLAGMKIPRSCAEIVNGRVVDKNGNDVSLEYDKAVSIALSKIQNKNIDPVILQSKSPTRGVNQIYDGSFQMNRKKKARI
;
A
#
# COMPACT_ATOMS: atom_id res chain seq x y z
N MET A 1 7.14 -21.35 -3.78
CA MET A 1 6.41 -20.17 -4.33
C MET A 1 6.30 -19.11 -3.24
N LYS A 2 6.81 -17.89 -3.48
CA LYS A 2 6.72 -16.78 -2.52
C LYS A 2 5.61 -15.82 -2.93
N VAL A 3 4.78 -15.43 -1.97
CA VAL A 3 3.66 -14.51 -2.17
C VAL A 3 3.92 -13.20 -1.46
N LEU A 4 3.91 -12.08 -2.19
CA LEU A 4 3.98 -10.76 -1.58
C LEU A 4 2.58 -10.28 -1.24
N VAL A 5 2.32 -9.93 0.02
CA VAL A 5 0.99 -9.50 0.49
C VAL A 5 1.08 -8.16 1.23
N SER A 6 0.09 -7.29 1.04
CA SER A 6 -0.03 -6.07 1.85
C SER A 6 -0.28 -6.44 3.31
N ALA A 7 0.53 -5.91 4.23
CA ALA A 7 0.47 -6.29 5.65
C ALA A 7 -0.91 -6.08 6.29
N CYS A 8 -1.68 -5.08 5.83
CA CYS A 8 -3.03 -4.84 6.33
C CYS A 8 -4.01 -5.98 6.00
N ILE A 9 -3.78 -6.76 4.94
CA ILE A 9 -4.58 -7.94 4.57
C ILE A 9 -4.34 -9.08 5.58
N MET A 10 -3.14 -9.12 6.15
CA MET A 10 -2.72 -10.06 7.19
C MET A 10 -3.07 -9.58 8.62
N GLY A 11 -3.94 -8.57 8.75
CA GLY A 11 -4.37 -8.05 10.06
C GLY A 11 -3.44 -7.01 10.69
N VAL A 12 -2.32 -6.65 10.05
CA VAL A 12 -1.40 -5.64 10.61
C VAL A 12 -2.02 -4.24 10.53
N ASN A 13 -2.13 -3.58 11.68
CA ASN A 13 -2.62 -2.21 11.81
C ASN A 13 -1.60 -1.19 11.26
N GLY A 14 -1.61 -0.99 9.94
CA GLY A 14 -0.66 -0.11 9.24
C GLY A 14 -1.29 0.99 8.38
N LYS A 15 -2.63 1.06 8.32
CA LYS A 15 -3.34 2.06 7.51
C LYS A 15 -3.19 3.46 8.12
N CYS A 16 -3.46 4.48 7.30
CA CYS A 16 -3.46 5.88 7.76
C CYS A 16 -4.40 6.10 8.96
N ASN A 17 -5.54 5.40 9.01
CA ASN A 17 -6.48 5.46 10.12
C ASN A 17 -6.17 4.52 11.30
N GLY A 18 -4.99 3.89 11.34
CA GLY A 18 -4.59 2.98 12.41
C GLY A 18 -5.24 1.59 12.39
N LYS A 19 -6.09 1.30 11.40
CA LYS A 19 -6.77 0.00 11.26
C LYS A 19 -6.04 -0.92 10.27
N ASN A 20 -6.63 -2.08 10.01
CA ASN A 20 -6.20 -3.04 8.99
C ASN A 20 -7.31 -3.27 7.94
N ASN A 21 -7.09 -4.23 7.04
CA ASN A 21 -8.09 -4.78 6.11
C ASN A 21 -7.99 -6.30 6.15
N GLU A 22 -8.00 -6.88 7.36
CA GLU A 22 -7.87 -8.32 7.52
C GLU A 22 -8.84 -9.06 6.59
N ASN A 23 -8.31 -10.04 5.86
CA ASN A 23 -9.10 -10.85 4.95
C ASN A 23 -8.83 -12.32 5.23
N ILE A 24 -9.75 -12.96 5.95
CA ILE A 24 -9.66 -14.35 6.38
C ILE A 24 -9.51 -15.29 5.18
N THR A 25 -10.20 -15.04 4.07
CA THR A 25 -10.09 -15.83 2.84
C THR A 25 -8.68 -15.77 2.26
N ALA A 26 -8.09 -14.57 2.18
CA ALA A 26 -6.71 -14.39 1.70
C ALA A 26 -5.71 -15.05 2.66
N ILE A 27 -5.88 -14.87 3.97
CA ILE A 27 -5.03 -15.50 4.99
C ILE A 27 -5.08 -17.02 4.87
N ASN A 28 -6.28 -17.61 4.76
CA ASN A 28 -6.46 -19.05 4.59
C ASN A 28 -5.80 -19.55 3.31
N PHE A 29 -5.95 -18.83 2.19
CA PHE A 29 -5.27 -19.17 0.93
C PHE A 29 -3.75 -19.15 1.08
N LEU A 30 -3.19 -18.32 1.95
CA LEU A 30 -1.75 -18.13 2.12
C LEU A 30 -1.10 -19.10 3.13
N LYS A 31 -1.88 -19.87 3.91
CA LYS A 31 -1.36 -20.71 5.02
C LYS A 31 -0.22 -21.65 4.63
N ASP A 32 -0.31 -22.27 3.46
CA ASP A 32 0.67 -23.26 2.99
C ASP A 32 1.71 -22.66 2.02
N LYS A 33 1.88 -21.34 2.02
CA LYS A 33 2.76 -20.62 1.09
C LYS A 33 3.82 -19.83 1.87
N GLU A 34 4.96 -19.58 1.23
CA GLU A 34 5.94 -18.65 1.81
C GLU A 34 5.44 -17.21 1.59
N VAL A 35 5.15 -16.48 2.66
CA VAL A 35 4.53 -15.15 2.59
C VAL A 35 5.52 -14.06 2.95
N ILE A 36 5.62 -13.04 2.10
CA ILE A 36 6.31 -11.79 2.38
C ILE A 36 5.25 -10.75 2.65
N SER A 37 5.03 -10.41 3.91
CA SER A 37 4.11 -9.34 4.30
C SER A 37 4.83 -7.98 4.24
N ILE A 38 4.24 -7.01 3.53
CA ILE A 38 4.88 -5.70 3.34
C ILE A 38 3.94 -4.52 3.54
N CYS A 39 4.46 -3.48 4.19
CA CYS A 39 3.84 -2.17 4.24
C CYS A 39 4.93 -1.10 4.02
N PRO A 40 5.19 -0.66 2.77
CA PRO A 40 6.03 0.50 2.44
C PRO A 40 6.04 1.63 3.47
N GLU A 41 4.87 2.15 3.86
CA GLU A 41 4.80 3.29 4.78
C GLU A 41 5.37 2.96 6.16
N VAL A 42 5.06 1.77 6.69
CA VAL A 42 5.59 1.30 7.98
C VAL A 42 7.08 1.00 7.88
N LEU A 43 7.54 0.40 6.77
CA LEU A 43 8.95 0.18 6.51
C LEU A 43 9.75 1.47 6.42
N ALA A 44 9.14 2.55 5.93
CA ALA A 44 9.72 3.88 5.89
C ALA A 44 9.70 4.61 7.24
N GLY A 45 9.14 4.01 8.29
CA GLY A 45 9.02 4.61 9.62
C GLY A 45 7.91 5.66 9.74
N MET A 46 6.93 5.67 8.83
CA MET A 46 5.80 6.59 8.94
C MET A 46 4.95 6.26 10.18
N LYS A 47 4.46 7.31 10.85
CA LYS A 47 3.58 7.18 12.03
C LYS A 47 2.26 6.46 11.68
N ILE A 48 1.69 5.81 12.69
CA ILE A 48 0.36 5.21 12.66
C ILE A 48 -0.40 5.67 13.92
N PRO A 49 -1.56 6.33 13.78
CA PRO A 49 -2.17 6.80 12.54
C PRO A 49 -1.35 7.94 11.88
N ARG A 50 -1.67 8.24 10.62
CA ARG A 50 -1.11 9.37 9.84
C ARG A 50 -2.20 9.98 8.97
N SER A 51 -1.98 11.19 8.46
CA SER A 51 -2.84 11.77 7.44
C SER A 51 -2.94 10.84 6.23
N CYS A 52 -4.17 10.56 5.77
CA CYS A 52 -4.35 9.81 4.54
C CYS A 52 -3.93 10.70 3.36
N ALA A 53 -3.32 10.09 2.35
CA ALA A 53 -2.80 10.80 1.20
C ALA A 53 -3.29 10.18 -0.11
N GLU A 54 -3.50 11.02 -1.11
CA GLU A 54 -4.00 10.69 -2.44
C GLU A 54 -3.09 11.31 -3.52
N ILE A 55 -3.17 10.79 -4.76
CA ILE A 55 -2.40 11.36 -5.88
C ILE A 55 -3.20 12.50 -6.51
N VAL A 56 -2.69 13.72 -6.39
CA VAL A 56 -3.25 14.95 -6.95
C VAL A 56 -2.24 15.54 -7.93
N ASN A 57 -2.61 15.66 -9.21
CA ASN A 57 -1.77 16.25 -10.26
C ASN A 57 -0.33 15.68 -10.32
N GLY A 58 -0.18 14.36 -10.13
CA GLY A 58 1.12 13.68 -10.18
C GLY A 58 1.94 13.72 -8.89
N ARG A 59 1.43 14.35 -7.83
CA ARG A 59 2.06 14.42 -6.50
C ARG A 59 1.24 13.66 -5.48
N VAL A 60 1.88 13.14 -4.43
CA VAL A 60 1.17 12.55 -3.29
C VAL A 60 0.88 13.66 -2.29
N VAL A 61 -0.39 13.97 -2.08
CA VAL A 61 -0.84 15.06 -1.20
C VAL A 61 -1.64 14.47 -0.06
N ASP A 62 -1.37 14.89 1.18
CA ASP A 62 -2.15 14.48 2.34
C ASP A 62 -3.48 15.26 2.45
N LYS A 63 -4.40 14.76 3.27
CA LYS A 63 -5.72 15.40 3.47
C LYS A 63 -5.67 16.84 4.03
N ASN A 64 -4.52 17.27 4.53
CA ASN A 64 -4.32 18.63 5.05
C ASN A 64 -3.71 19.55 3.98
N GLY A 65 -3.45 19.04 2.77
CA GLY A 65 -2.87 19.79 1.65
C GLY A 65 -1.33 19.75 1.60
N ASN A 66 -0.67 18.96 2.44
CA ASN A 66 0.79 18.84 2.43
C ASN A 66 1.24 17.93 1.29
N ASP A 67 2.25 18.35 0.54
CA ASP A 67 2.95 17.47 -0.40
C ASP A 67 3.85 16.50 0.38
N VAL A 68 3.52 15.22 0.28
CA VAL A 68 4.22 14.11 0.97
C VAL A 68 4.83 13.13 -0.05
N SER A 69 5.10 13.61 -1.27
CA SER A 69 5.62 12.78 -2.37
C SER A 69 6.94 12.11 -2.00
N LEU A 70 7.87 12.86 -1.39
CA LEU A 70 9.21 12.36 -1.05
C LEU A 70 9.17 11.19 -0.05
N GLU A 71 8.31 11.27 0.96
CA GLU A 71 8.16 10.22 1.96
C GLU A 71 7.56 8.96 1.34
N TYR A 72 6.63 9.13 0.41
CA TYR A 72 6.01 8.03 -0.32
C TYR A 72 6.96 7.38 -1.34
N ASP A 73 7.77 8.16 -2.05
CA ASP A 73 8.81 7.66 -2.97
C ASP A 73 9.89 6.89 -2.21
N LYS A 74 10.30 7.41 -1.04
CA LYS A 74 11.21 6.69 -0.13
C LYS A 74 10.61 5.37 0.34
N ALA A 75 9.32 5.37 0.68
CA ALA A 75 8.62 4.15 1.10
C ALA A 75 8.57 3.10 -0.01
N VAL A 76 8.29 3.51 -1.26
CA VAL A 76 8.33 2.62 -2.42
C VAL A 76 9.74 2.08 -2.65
N SER A 77 10.76 2.93 -2.58
CA SER A 77 12.16 2.54 -2.79
C SER A 77 12.64 1.50 -1.76
N ILE A 78 12.32 1.70 -0.48
CA ILE A 78 12.63 0.75 0.61
C ILE A 78 11.87 -0.57 0.41
N ALA A 79 10.60 -0.50 0.00
CA ALA A 79 9.82 -1.69 -0.25
C ALA A 79 10.40 -2.50 -1.42
N LEU A 80 10.79 -1.82 -2.50
CA LEU A 80 11.38 -2.44 -3.69
C LEU A 80 12.72 -3.10 -3.36
N SER A 81 13.61 -2.43 -2.63
CA SER A 81 14.91 -3.01 -2.24
C SER A 81 14.80 -4.27 -1.39
N LYS A 82 13.71 -4.41 -0.63
CA LYS A 82 13.43 -5.58 0.23
C LYS A 82 12.89 -6.79 -0.56
N ILE A 83 12.40 -6.58 -1.78
CA ILE A 83 11.78 -7.62 -2.61
C ILE A 83 12.52 -7.88 -3.93
N GLN A 84 13.40 -6.98 -4.38
CA GLN A 84 14.06 -7.03 -5.69
C GLN A 84 14.84 -8.34 -5.97
N ASN A 85 15.40 -8.97 -4.92
CA ASN A 85 16.17 -10.21 -5.06
C ASN A 85 15.36 -11.46 -4.71
N LYS A 86 14.03 -11.37 -4.69
CA LYS A 86 13.15 -12.48 -4.32
C LYS A 86 12.34 -12.92 -5.53
N ASN A 87 12.30 -14.23 -5.76
CA ASN A 87 11.44 -14.80 -6.78
C ASN A 87 9.99 -14.84 -6.26
N ILE A 88 9.20 -13.83 -6.63
CA ILE A 88 7.82 -13.61 -6.18
C ILE A 88 6.88 -13.88 -7.35
N ASP A 89 5.95 -14.82 -7.16
CA ASP A 89 5.00 -15.21 -8.21
C ASP A 89 3.68 -14.40 -8.06
N PRO A 90 2.80 -14.66 -7.06
CA PRO A 90 1.64 -13.81 -6.89
C PRO A 90 1.91 -12.62 -5.94
N VAL A 91 1.29 -11.49 -6.27
CA VAL A 91 1.27 -10.29 -5.42
C VAL A 91 -0.18 -9.94 -5.06
N ILE A 92 -0.49 -9.90 -3.76
CA ILE A 92 -1.80 -9.53 -3.21
C ILE A 92 -1.68 -8.14 -2.60
N LEU A 93 -2.04 -7.12 -3.36
CA LEU A 93 -1.99 -5.73 -2.92
C LEU A 93 -3.34 -5.18 -2.48
N GLN A 94 -3.31 -4.34 -1.45
CA GLN A 94 -4.46 -3.55 -1.06
C GLN A 94 -4.85 -2.60 -2.20
N SER A 95 -6.06 -2.79 -2.73
CA SER A 95 -6.65 -1.84 -3.67
C SER A 95 -6.72 -0.42 -3.08
N LYS A 96 -6.62 0.61 -3.95
CA LYS A 96 -6.86 2.03 -3.63
C LYS A 96 -5.74 2.75 -2.86
N SER A 97 -4.62 2.10 -2.54
CA SER A 97 -3.45 2.78 -1.98
C SER A 97 -2.73 3.60 -3.07
N PRO A 98 -2.24 4.82 -2.80
CA PRO A 98 -1.41 5.55 -3.77
C PRO A 98 -0.15 4.75 -4.15
N THR A 99 0.43 4.02 -3.19
CA THR A 99 1.62 3.17 -3.35
C THR A 99 1.35 1.77 -3.93
N ARG A 100 0.13 1.22 -3.77
CA ARG A 100 -0.15 -0.22 -3.99
C ARG A 100 -1.38 -0.50 -4.85
N GLY A 101 -2.11 0.53 -5.27
CA GLY A 101 -3.25 0.40 -6.17
C GLY A 101 -2.79 -0.07 -7.54
N VAL A 102 -3.29 -1.22 -7.99
CA VAL A 102 -2.98 -1.79 -9.32
C VAL A 102 -4.03 -1.36 -10.36
N ASN A 103 -5.32 -1.44 -10.00
CA ASN A 103 -6.43 -1.17 -10.95
C ASN A 103 -7.13 0.18 -10.70
N GLN A 104 -7.20 0.61 -9.44
CA GLN A 104 -7.92 1.81 -9.02
C GLN A 104 -7.15 2.54 -7.91
N ILE A 105 -7.22 3.86 -7.96
CA ILE A 105 -6.72 4.78 -6.94
C ILE A 105 -7.82 5.79 -6.59
N TYR A 106 -7.72 6.43 -5.42
CA TYR A 106 -8.57 7.58 -5.12
C TYR A 106 -8.29 8.72 -6.10
N ASP A 107 -9.31 9.53 -6.37
CA ASP A 107 -9.25 10.51 -7.45
C ASP A 107 -8.53 11.81 -7.09
N GLY A 108 -8.23 12.04 -5.81
CA GLY A 108 -7.61 13.26 -5.29
C GLY A 108 -8.60 14.24 -4.66
N SER A 109 -9.90 13.92 -4.65
CA SER A 109 -10.93 14.76 -4.03
C SER A 109 -11.04 14.57 -2.51
N PHE A 110 -10.44 13.50 -1.95
CA PHE A 110 -10.64 13.07 -0.56
C PHE A 110 -12.11 12.77 -0.19
N GLN A 111 -13.00 12.65 -1.17
CA GLN A 111 -14.42 12.30 -0.99
C GLN A 111 -14.69 10.80 -1.17
N MET A 112 -13.65 9.96 -1.09
CA MET A 112 -13.69 8.52 -1.34
C MET A 112 -14.07 8.12 -2.79
N ASN A 113 -14.08 9.09 -3.71
CA ASN A 113 -14.25 8.89 -5.14
C ASN A 113 -13.01 8.22 -5.76
N ARG A 114 -13.20 7.54 -6.89
CA ARG A 114 -12.20 6.62 -7.46
C ARG A 114 -12.05 6.82 -8.96
N LYS A 115 -10.82 6.67 -9.44
CA LYS A 115 -10.50 6.64 -10.87
C LYS A 115 -9.72 5.38 -11.23
N LYS A 116 -9.83 4.95 -12.49
CA LYS A 116 -8.93 3.93 -13.05
C LYS A 116 -7.50 4.46 -12.96
N LYS A 117 -6.57 3.64 -12.50
CA LYS A 117 -5.15 4.01 -12.55
C LYS A 117 -4.73 4.01 -14.03
N ALA A 118 -4.21 5.14 -14.52
CA ALA A 118 -3.66 5.20 -15.87
C ALA A 118 -2.56 4.13 -15.98
N ARG A 119 -2.63 3.28 -17.01
CA ARG A 119 -1.51 2.42 -17.37
C ARG A 119 -0.43 3.34 -17.93
N ILE A 120 0.70 3.42 -17.23
CA ILE A 120 1.95 3.94 -17.80
C ILE A 120 2.59 2.77 -18.54
#